data_AF-M1F1D5-F1
#
_entry.id   AF-M1F1D5-F1
#
_cell.length_a   1.000
_cell.length_b   1.000
_cell.length_c   1.000
_cell.angle_alpha   90.00
_cell.angle_beta   90.00
_cell.angle_gamma   90.00
#
_symmetry.space_group_name_H-M   'P 1'
#
loop_
_entity.id
_entity.type
_entity.pdbx_description
1 polymer ?
#
loop_
_entity_poly.entity_id
_entity_poly.type
_entity_poly.pdbx_seq_one_letter_code
_entity_poly.pdbx_strand_id
1 'polypeptide(L)'
;ESMTDPSYHGQMLVLTYPLIGNYGVPSDEEFDENKLIKNFESHNKIWVSGLIVGELCETPSHWRLKYKLSEWMQKHKIVGISGIDTRELTKKIRENGTILGKIIQQPTAFFNGLAFNDHNERNLVAEVSTKEVVTYNPQGTPRICAVDCGLKLNQVRCFLKRGARVDVVPWDQPLDPKQFDGLFLSNGPGDPVTCSTTVKNIQKVLSTSEKPIFGICLGHQLLSTAIGCKTYKMKYGNRGHNLPALHHGTNRCYMTSQNHGFAVDATSLEDNWEALFTNLNDNQTRIII
;
A
#
# COMPACT_ATOMS: atom_id res chain seq x y z
N GLU A 1 -3.85 -9.69 6.83
CA GLU A 1 -3.21 -9.04 5.66
C GLU A 1 -3.54 -7.55 5.55
N SER A 2 -4.81 -7.13 5.37
CA SER A 2 -5.13 -5.71 5.09
C SER A 2 -4.65 -4.73 6.16
N MET A 3 -4.78 -5.07 7.44
CA MET A 3 -4.32 -4.21 8.55
C MET A 3 -2.78 -4.08 8.62
N THR A 4 -2.06 -4.99 7.98
CA THR A 4 -0.59 -5.01 7.91
C THR A 4 -0.05 -4.45 6.59
N ASP A 5 -0.91 -3.85 5.76
CA ASP A 5 -0.50 -3.14 4.55
C ASP A 5 0.02 -1.73 4.91
N PRO A 6 1.31 -1.40 4.63
CA PRO A 6 1.89 -0.10 4.92
C PRO A 6 1.18 1.08 4.26
N SER A 7 0.44 0.86 3.17
CA SER A 7 -0.34 1.91 2.49
C SER A 7 -1.46 2.50 3.36
N TYR A 8 -1.83 1.86 4.47
CA TYR A 8 -2.79 2.40 5.45
C TYR A 8 -2.14 3.21 6.59
N HIS A 9 -0.82 3.44 6.57
CA HIS A 9 -0.17 4.23 7.61
C HIS A 9 -0.80 5.62 7.75
N GLY A 10 -1.23 5.97 8.97
CA GLY A 10 -1.94 7.22 9.26
C GLY A 10 -3.46 7.20 8.98
N GLN A 11 -4.00 6.11 8.42
CA GLN A 11 -5.41 6.01 8.03
C GLN A 11 -6.21 5.14 9.00
N MET A 12 -7.50 5.47 9.17
CA MET A 12 -8.46 4.59 9.81
C MET A 12 -9.16 3.74 8.75
N LEU A 13 -9.15 2.42 8.93
CA LEU A 13 -9.72 1.48 8.00
C LEU A 13 -11.17 1.19 8.36
N VAL A 14 -12.08 1.52 7.46
CA VAL A 14 -13.50 1.15 7.53
C VAL A 14 -13.73 -0.10 6.70
N LEU A 15 -14.15 -1.20 7.32
CA LEU A 15 -14.45 -2.44 6.59
C LEU A 15 -15.94 -2.49 6.20
N THR A 16 -16.17 -2.72 4.91
CA THR A 16 -17.53 -2.81 4.35
C THR A 16 -18.17 -4.18 4.56
N TYR A 17 -17.38 -5.25 4.70
CA TYR A 17 -17.91 -6.54 5.11
C TYR A 17 -18.36 -6.45 6.57
N PRO A 18 -19.62 -6.82 6.89
CA PRO A 18 -20.21 -6.47 8.18
C PRO A 18 -19.64 -7.28 9.35
N LEU A 19 -19.28 -8.55 9.12
CA LEU A 19 -18.85 -9.48 10.17
C LEU A 19 -17.32 -9.62 10.16
N ILE A 20 -16.63 -8.96 11.09
CA ILE A 20 -15.18 -8.91 11.11
C ILE A 20 -14.61 -9.73 12.27
N GLY A 21 -13.51 -10.44 12.00
CA GLY A 21 -12.80 -11.22 13.01
C GLY A 21 -13.18 -12.70 13.06
N ASN A 22 -14.03 -13.19 12.15
CA ASN A 22 -14.57 -14.57 12.16
C ASN A 22 -13.51 -15.67 12.24
N TYR A 23 -12.33 -15.44 11.67
CA TYR A 23 -11.22 -16.40 11.66
C TYR A 23 -10.15 -16.11 12.72
N GLY A 24 -10.33 -15.03 13.49
CA GLY A 24 -9.32 -14.45 14.36
C GLY A 24 -8.04 -14.08 13.61
N VAL A 25 -6.92 -14.13 14.31
CA VAL A 25 -5.61 -13.74 13.79
C VAL A 25 -4.63 -14.92 13.90
N PRO A 26 -3.88 -15.24 12.85
CA PRO A 26 -2.85 -16.28 12.88
C PRO A 26 -1.63 -15.86 13.70
N SER A 27 -0.74 -16.81 13.98
CA SER A 27 0.51 -16.55 14.70
C SER A 27 1.38 -15.52 13.99
N ASP A 28 1.89 -14.54 14.74
CA ASP A 28 2.89 -13.54 14.33
C ASP A 28 4.33 -13.97 14.63
N GLU A 29 4.53 -15.27 14.90
CA GLU A 29 5.83 -15.90 15.13
C GLU A 29 6.14 -16.96 14.05
N GLU A 30 5.25 -17.17 13.08
CA GLU A 30 5.46 -18.11 11.98
C GLU A 30 6.17 -17.46 10.79
N PHE A 31 7.31 -18.01 10.39
CA PHE A 31 8.08 -17.57 9.23
C PHE A 31 8.02 -18.61 8.10
N ASP A 32 8.07 -18.13 6.85
CA ASP A 32 8.19 -18.98 5.66
C ASP A 32 9.65 -19.39 5.39
N GLU A 33 9.88 -20.17 4.33
CA GLU A 33 11.20 -20.65 3.93
C GLU A 33 12.20 -19.53 3.63
N ASN A 34 11.71 -18.32 3.36
CA ASN A 34 12.51 -17.13 3.10
C ASN A 34 12.72 -16.27 4.35
N LYS A 35 12.34 -16.78 5.53
CA LYS A 35 12.38 -16.06 6.83
C LYS A 35 11.48 -14.81 6.85
N LEU A 36 10.45 -14.78 6.01
CA LEU A 36 9.44 -13.71 6.02
C LEU A 36 8.24 -14.15 6.86
N ILE A 37 7.61 -13.21 7.58
CA ILE A 37 6.46 -13.54 8.43
C ILE A 37 5.28 -14.04 7.58
N LYS A 38 4.87 -15.29 7.79
CA LYS A 38 4.10 -16.08 6.83
C LYS A 38 2.72 -15.51 6.48
N ASN A 39 1.98 -15.01 7.48
CA ASN A 39 0.57 -14.68 7.34
C ASN A 39 0.29 -13.16 7.31
N PHE A 40 1.33 -12.34 7.17
CA PHE A 40 1.23 -10.88 7.21
C PHE A 40 2.00 -10.22 6.06
N GLU A 41 1.59 -8.99 5.73
CA GLU A 41 2.14 -8.21 4.62
C GLU A 41 3.26 -7.25 5.04
N SER A 42 3.58 -7.19 6.34
CA SER A 42 4.71 -6.45 6.87
C SER A 42 5.26 -7.11 8.15
N HIS A 43 6.48 -6.74 8.54
CA HIS A 43 7.19 -7.34 9.65
C HIS A 43 6.57 -6.98 11.01
N ASN A 44 5.64 -7.83 11.46
CA ASN A 44 4.98 -7.80 12.77
C ASN A 44 4.45 -6.41 13.20
N LYS A 45 3.86 -5.68 12.25
CA LYS A 45 3.32 -4.34 12.50
C LYS A 45 1.95 -4.17 11.88
N ILE A 46 1.04 -3.59 12.65
CA ILE A 46 -0.23 -3.07 12.16
C ILE A 46 0.01 -1.62 11.72
N TRP A 47 -0.36 -1.31 10.49
CA TRP A 47 -0.16 0.03 9.92
C TRP A 47 -1.39 0.91 9.97
N VAL A 48 -2.60 0.32 10.07
CA VAL A 48 -3.81 1.11 10.29
C VAL A 48 -3.73 1.84 11.63
N SER A 49 -4.11 3.12 11.65
CA SER A 49 -4.19 3.91 12.88
C SER A 49 -5.43 3.58 13.71
N GLY A 50 -6.47 3.04 13.07
CA GLY A 50 -7.63 2.49 13.74
C GLY A 50 -8.48 1.63 12.82
N LEU A 51 -9.32 0.80 13.42
CA LEU A 51 -10.24 -0.09 12.70
C LEU A 51 -11.70 0.23 13.06
N ILE A 52 -12.56 0.39 12.05
CA ILE A 52 -13.98 0.66 12.20
C ILE A 52 -14.75 -0.48 11.53
N VAL A 53 -15.56 -1.19 12.31
CA VAL A 53 -16.32 -2.38 11.84
C VAL A 53 -17.80 -2.29 12.21
N GLY A 54 -18.63 -3.02 11.47
CA GLY A 54 -20.03 -3.20 11.82
C GLY A 54 -20.18 -4.08 13.04
N GLU A 55 -19.86 -5.37 12.90
CA GLU A 55 -19.92 -6.36 13.97
C GLU A 55 -18.56 -7.03 14.15
N LEU A 56 -18.17 -7.22 15.40
CA LEU A 56 -16.97 -7.94 15.79
C LEU A 56 -17.34 -9.36 16.24
N CYS A 57 -16.73 -10.36 15.63
CA CYS A 57 -16.85 -11.75 16.07
C CYS A 57 -16.02 -11.98 17.34
N GLU A 58 -16.68 -12.29 18.46
CA GLU A 58 -16.02 -12.55 19.74
C GLU A 58 -15.54 -14.00 19.92
N THR A 59 -16.09 -14.91 19.13
CA THR A 59 -15.81 -16.36 19.16
C THR A 59 -15.32 -16.83 17.78
N PRO A 60 -14.11 -16.42 17.36
CA PRO A 60 -13.57 -16.82 16.08
C PRO A 60 -13.35 -18.33 15.99
N SER A 61 -13.44 -18.88 14.77
CA SER A 61 -13.15 -20.28 14.51
C SER A 61 -12.40 -20.46 13.19
N HIS A 62 -11.14 -20.86 13.31
CA HIS A 62 -10.28 -21.19 12.18
C HIS A 62 -9.11 -22.05 12.67
N TRP A 63 -8.63 -22.99 11.86
CA TRP A 63 -7.54 -23.89 12.24
C TRP A 63 -6.20 -23.19 12.49
N ARG A 64 -6.02 -21.97 11.98
CA ARG A 64 -4.85 -21.10 12.26
C ARG A 64 -5.06 -20.11 13.40
N LEU A 65 -6.20 -20.13 14.09
CA LEU A 65 -6.52 -19.16 15.13
C LEU A 65 -5.45 -19.18 16.24
N LYS A 66 -4.82 -18.03 16.48
CA LYS A 66 -3.91 -17.82 17.61
C LYS A 66 -4.41 -16.74 18.56
N TYR A 67 -4.96 -15.66 18.02
CA TYR A 67 -5.49 -14.54 18.80
C TYR A 67 -6.89 -14.15 18.32
N LYS A 68 -7.73 -13.62 19.21
CA LYS A 68 -8.87 -12.82 18.77
C LYS A 68 -8.37 -11.52 18.15
N LEU A 69 -9.17 -10.94 17.25
CA LEU A 69 -8.83 -9.67 16.60
C LEU A 69 -8.60 -8.54 17.64
N SER A 70 -9.47 -8.44 18.65
CA SER A 70 -9.37 -7.45 19.72
C SER A 70 -8.10 -7.62 20.56
N GLU A 71 -7.74 -8.85 20.92
CA GLU A 71 -6.52 -9.16 21.68
C GLU A 71 -5.26 -8.79 20.89
N TRP A 72 -5.24 -9.11 19.59
CA TRP A 72 -4.14 -8.74 18.71
C TRP A 72 -4.02 -7.21 18.56
N MET A 73 -5.13 -6.51 18.38
CA MET A 73 -5.12 -5.04 18.32
C MET A 73 -4.64 -4.41 19.63
N GLN A 74 -5.03 -4.95 20.79
CA GLN A 74 -4.54 -4.50 22.11
C GLN A 74 -3.03 -4.72 22.25
N LYS A 75 -2.50 -5.88 21.82
CA LYS A 75 -1.06 -6.19 21.79
C LYS A 75 -0.28 -5.13 21.01
N HIS A 76 -0.81 -4.68 19.87
CA HIS A 76 -0.18 -3.66 19.02
C HIS A 76 -0.58 -2.21 19.35
N LYS A 77 -1.37 -1.99 20.42
CA LYS A 77 -1.87 -0.66 20.84
C LYS A 77 -2.65 0.07 19.74
N ILE A 78 -3.45 -0.66 18.97
CA ILE A 78 -4.28 -0.12 17.90
C ILE A 78 -5.72 0.05 18.39
N VAL A 79 -6.29 1.23 18.12
CA VAL A 79 -7.66 1.56 18.50
C VAL A 79 -8.65 0.92 17.51
N GLY A 80 -9.77 0.42 18.03
CA GLY A 80 -10.87 -0.10 17.21
C GLY A 80 -12.22 0.29 17.78
N ILE A 81 -13.23 0.37 16.91
CA ILE A 81 -14.64 0.57 17.29
C ILE A 81 -15.54 -0.34 16.46
N SER A 82 -16.49 -0.99 17.12
CA SER A 82 -17.54 -1.83 16.53
C SER A 82 -18.92 -1.24 16.81
N GLY A 83 -19.95 -1.78 16.16
CA GLY A 83 -21.33 -1.30 16.26
C GLY A 83 -21.61 -0.06 15.41
N ILE A 84 -20.75 0.23 14.42
CA ILE A 84 -20.90 1.39 13.53
C ILE A 84 -21.60 0.97 12.24
N ASP A 85 -22.54 1.76 11.74
CA ASP A 85 -23.05 1.57 10.39
C ASP A 85 -21.95 1.93 9.36
N THR A 86 -21.14 0.93 9.01
CA THR A 86 -20.04 1.11 8.06
C THR A 86 -20.55 1.42 6.65
N ARG A 87 -21.81 1.07 6.31
CA ARG A 87 -22.43 1.42 5.03
C ARG A 87 -22.77 2.90 4.97
N GLU A 88 -23.37 3.46 6.01
CA GLU A 88 -23.63 4.91 6.10
C GLU A 88 -22.32 5.69 6.05
N LEU A 89 -21.32 5.26 6.82
CA LEU A 89 -20.00 5.91 6.82
C LEU A 89 -19.33 5.83 5.44
N THR A 90 -19.40 4.69 4.76
CA THR A 90 -18.87 4.52 3.40
C THR A 90 -19.55 5.46 2.41
N LYS A 91 -20.88 5.65 2.51
CA LYS A 91 -21.59 6.63 1.68
C LYS A 91 -21.10 8.05 1.93
N LYS A 92 -20.95 8.45 3.20
CA LYS A 92 -20.44 9.78 3.58
C LYS A 92 -19.03 10.02 3.01
N ILE A 93 -18.13 9.04 3.12
CA ILE A 93 -16.77 9.13 2.55
C ILE A 93 -16.84 9.22 1.02
N ARG A 94 -17.65 8.41 0.36
CA ARG A 94 -17.80 8.46 -1.10
C ARG A 94 -18.33 9.81 -1.60
N GLU A 95 -19.27 10.41 -0.87
CA GLU A 95 -19.91 11.68 -1.24
C GLU A 95 -19.01 12.90 -0.98
N ASN A 96 -18.26 12.91 0.12
CA ASN A 96 -17.44 14.06 0.55
C ASN A 96 -15.94 13.90 0.24
N GLY A 97 -15.50 12.72 -0.18
CA GLY A 97 -14.12 12.40 -0.49
C GLY A 97 -13.27 12.04 0.74
N THR A 98 -12.04 12.54 0.82
CA THR A 98 -11.17 12.25 1.96
C THR A 98 -11.69 12.97 3.21
N ILE A 99 -12.11 12.22 4.22
CA ILE A 99 -12.63 12.75 5.49
C ILE A 99 -11.59 12.52 6.59
N LEU A 100 -11.24 13.58 7.32
CA LEU A 100 -10.47 13.46 8.55
C LEU A 100 -11.39 12.99 9.68
N GLY A 101 -10.93 12.04 10.48
CA GLY A 101 -11.71 11.47 11.57
C GLY A 101 -10.84 11.13 12.78
N LYS A 102 -11.49 10.95 13.92
CA LYS A 102 -10.86 10.52 15.18
C LYS A 102 -11.77 9.54 15.91
N ILE A 103 -11.17 8.53 16.55
CA ILE A 103 -11.85 7.68 17.53
C ILE A 103 -11.45 8.21 18.91
N ILE A 104 -12.44 8.55 19.73
CA ILE A 104 -12.22 9.12 21.06
C ILE A 104 -12.96 8.26 22.08
N GLN A 105 -12.22 7.77 23.07
CA GLN A 105 -12.76 7.07 24.23
C GLN A 105 -12.73 8.03 25.42
N GLN A 106 -13.88 8.61 25.79
CA GLN A 106 -13.97 9.49 26.96
C GLN A 106 -15.30 9.31 27.72
N PRO A 107 -15.32 9.53 29.06
CA PRO A 107 -16.54 9.38 29.87
C PRO A 107 -17.59 10.49 29.69
N THR A 108 -17.18 11.70 29.27
CA THR A 108 -18.04 12.89 29.22
C THR A 108 -17.91 13.63 27.89
N ALA A 109 -19.03 14.06 27.30
CA ALA A 109 -19.17 14.45 25.89
C ALA A 109 -18.66 15.85 25.47
N PHE A 110 -17.85 16.54 26.27
CA PHE A 110 -17.35 17.86 25.88
C PHE A 110 -16.11 17.74 24.99
N PHE A 111 -16.28 17.98 23.70
CA PHE A 111 -15.22 18.00 22.70
C PHE A 111 -14.85 19.44 22.33
N ASN A 112 -14.20 20.18 23.24
CA ASN A 112 -13.66 21.50 22.88
C ASN A 112 -12.25 21.34 22.28
N GLY A 113 -12.02 21.95 21.11
CA GLY A 113 -10.67 22.09 20.54
C GLY A 113 -10.10 20.84 19.82
N LEU A 114 -10.93 20.00 19.19
CA LEU A 114 -10.42 18.89 18.37
C LEU A 114 -9.72 19.41 17.11
N ALA A 115 -8.39 19.49 17.14
CA ALA A 115 -7.57 19.82 15.97
C ALA A 115 -7.46 18.60 15.03
N PHE A 116 -7.89 18.73 13.79
CA PHE A 116 -7.68 17.70 12.76
C PHE A 116 -6.44 18.04 11.95
N ASN A 117 -5.47 17.13 11.94
CA ASN A 117 -4.25 17.27 11.15
C ASN A 117 -4.32 16.29 9.97
N ASP A 118 -4.02 16.76 8.77
CA ASP A 118 -3.91 15.87 7.62
C ASP A 118 -2.56 15.14 7.65
N HIS A 119 -2.61 13.81 7.78
CA HIS A 119 -1.39 12.99 7.79
C HIS A 119 -0.66 13.02 6.44
N ASN A 120 -1.34 13.38 5.35
CA ASN A 120 -0.75 13.45 4.01
C ASN A 120 0.27 14.61 3.85
N GLU A 121 0.32 15.55 4.79
CA GLU A 121 1.32 16.63 4.80
C GLU A 121 2.72 16.13 5.23
N ARG A 122 2.78 14.97 5.88
CA ARG A 122 4.04 14.35 6.31
C ARG A 122 4.57 13.40 5.24
N ASN A 123 5.88 13.17 5.23
CA ASN A 123 6.48 12.13 4.40
C ASN A 123 6.24 10.74 5.02
N LEU A 124 5.06 10.18 4.73
CA LEU A 124 4.65 8.86 5.24
C LEU A 124 5.56 7.74 4.73
N VAL A 125 6.14 7.89 3.54
CA VAL A 125 7.08 6.92 2.97
C VAL A 125 8.33 6.79 3.85
N ALA A 126 8.90 7.90 4.29
CA ALA A 126 10.03 7.90 5.21
C ALA A 126 9.72 7.24 6.56
N GLU A 127 8.46 7.24 7.00
CA GLU A 127 8.03 6.61 8.26
C GLU A 127 7.87 5.09 8.14
N VAL A 128 7.58 4.58 6.94
CA VAL A 128 7.34 3.14 6.70
C VAL A 128 8.52 2.41 6.09
N SER A 129 9.38 3.10 5.35
CA SER A 129 10.57 2.53 4.69
C SER A 129 11.53 1.91 5.69
N THR A 130 12.16 0.81 5.27
CA THR A 130 13.36 0.24 5.90
C THR A 130 14.44 1.32 6.10
N LYS A 131 15.24 1.14 7.16
CA LYS A 131 16.36 2.03 7.52
C LYS A 131 17.70 1.53 7.01
N GLU A 132 17.78 0.23 6.70
CA GLU A 132 18.99 -0.43 6.26
C GLU A 132 18.66 -1.33 5.07
N VAL A 133 19.70 -1.64 4.30
CA VAL A 133 19.57 -2.55 3.15
C VAL A 133 19.39 -3.97 3.65
N VAL A 134 18.38 -4.68 3.12
CA VAL A 134 18.12 -6.08 3.43
C VAL A 134 18.16 -6.91 2.15
N THR A 135 19.05 -7.90 2.11
CA THR A 135 19.18 -8.82 0.97
C THR A 135 18.46 -10.14 1.22
N TYR A 136 17.57 -10.51 0.30
CA TYR A 136 16.92 -11.82 0.24
C TYR A 136 17.44 -12.63 -0.94
N ASN A 137 17.62 -13.93 -0.73
CA ASN A 137 18.18 -14.87 -1.71
C ASN A 137 19.50 -14.35 -2.35
N PRO A 138 20.59 -14.20 -1.57
CA PRO A 138 21.81 -13.53 -2.02
C PRO A 138 22.51 -14.19 -3.21
N GLN A 139 22.22 -15.47 -3.47
CA GLN A 139 22.74 -16.24 -4.61
C GLN A 139 21.78 -16.26 -5.80
N GLY A 140 20.63 -15.59 -5.68
CA GLY A 140 19.60 -15.54 -6.71
C GLY A 140 19.98 -14.69 -7.92
N THR A 141 19.25 -14.91 -9.02
CA THR A 141 19.34 -14.17 -10.27
C THR A 141 17.97 -14.09 -10.94
N PRO A 142 17.58 -12.95 -11.54
CA PRO A 142 18.32 -11.68 -11.65
C PRO A 142 18.46 -10.94 -10.31
N ARG A 143 19.31 -9.91 -10.25
CA ARG A 143 19.43 -9.00 -9.10
C ARG A 143 18.39 -7.88 -9.19
N ILE A 144 17.44 -7.86 -8.28
CA ILE A 144 16.39 -6.85 -8.21
C ILE A 144 16.69 -5.88 -7.07
N CYS A 145 16.90 -4.61 -7.40
CA CYS A 145 16.91 -3.54 -6.40
C CYS A 145 15.47 -3.11 -6.13
N ALA A 146 14.97 -3.34 -4.91
CA ALA A 146 13.61 -3.00 -4.51
C ALA A 146 13.63 -1.77 -3.60
N VAL A 147 13.17 -0.62 -4.11
CA VAL A 147 13.03 0.60 -3.32
C VAL A 147 11.80 0.46 -2.42
N ASP A 148 12.02 0.47 -1.11
CA ASP A 148 10.98 0.32 -0.10
C ASP A 148 10.29 1.65 0.16
N CYS A 149 9.16 1.86 -0.50
CA CYS A 149 8.29 2.98 -0.24
C CYS A 149 7.17 2.66 0.78
N GLY A 150 7.23 1.51 1.45
CA GLY A 150 6.11 0.90 2.18
C GLY A 150 5.74 -0.47 1.60
N LEU A 151 6.76 -1.29 1.36
CA LEU A 151 6.70 -2.55 0.65
C LEU A 151 5.85 -3.58 1.40
N LYS A 152 5.02 -4.29 0.63
CA LYS A 152 4.33 -5.50 1.09
C LYS A 152 5.20 -6.73 0.87
N LEU A 153 5.34 -7.57 1.91
CA LEU A 153 6.20 -8.76 1.87
C LEU A 153 5.88 -9.72 0.73
N ASN A 154 4.63 -9.79 0.29
CA ASN A 154 4.28 -10.64 -0.84
C ASN A 154 4.96 -10.22 -2.15
N GLN A 155 5.34 -8.95 -2.32
CA GLN A 155 6.13 -8.49 -3.47
C GLN A 155 7.52 -9.15 -3.47
N VAL A 156 8.19 -9.19 -2.32
CA VAL A 156 9.46 -9.91 -2.15
C VAL A 156 9.25 -11.40 -2.42
N ARG A 157 8.24 -12.04 -1.81
CA ARG A 157 7.92 -13.46 -2.06
C ARG A 157 7.77 -13.78 -3.56
N CYS A 158 7.07 -12.92 -4.31
CA CYS A 158 6.88 -13.09 -5.74
C CYS A 158 8.20 -13.11 -6.52
N PHE A 159 9.16 -12.26 -6.17
CA PHE A 159 10.49 -12.26 -6.80
C PHE A 159 11.33 -13.47 -6.37
N LEU A 160 11.36 -13.80 -5.08
CA LEU A 160 12.11 -14.95 -4.57
C LEU A 160 11.62 -16.26 -5.18
N LYS A 161 10.30 -16.44 -5.34
CA LYS A 161 9.70 -17.59 -6.01
C LYS A 161 10.15 -17.75 -7.48
N ARG A 162 10.61 -16.67 -8.11
CA ARG A 162 11.16 -16.67 -9.48
C ARG A 162 12.69 -16.81 -9.52
N GLY A 163 13.32 -17.07 -8.38
CA GLY A 163 14.76 -17.28 -8.26
C GLY A 163 15.59 -15.99 -8.12
N ALA A 164 14.95 -14.81 -8.12
CA ALA A 164 15.64 -13.53 -8.05
C ALA A 164 16.33 -13.31 -6.70
N ARG A 165 17.46 -12.59 -6.73
CA ARG A 165 18.00 -11.91 -5.55
C ARG A 165 17.26 -10.59 -5.39
N VAL A 166 16.83 -10.25 -4.18
CA VAL A 166 16.13 -8.99 -3.90
C VAL A 166 16.89 -8.20 -2.86
N ASP A 167 17.44 -7.06 -3.25
CA ASP A 167 18.06 -6.10 -2.35
C ASP A 167 17.04 -4.99 -2.05
N VAL A 168 16.41 -5.06 -0.88
CA VAL A 168 15.45 -4.05 -0.42
C VAL A 168 16.22 -2.87 0.17
N VAL A 169 16.02 -1.68 -0.38
CA VAL A 169 16.75 -0.46 -0.01
C VAL A 169 15.82 0.63 0.52
N PRO A 170 16.30 1.55 1.38
CA PRO A 170 15.52 2.69 1.82
C PRO A 170 14.98 3.54 0.66
N TRP A 171 13.82 4.19 0.87
CA TRP A 171 13.13 5.02 -0.13
C TRP A 171 14.00 6.11 -0.78
N ASP A 172 14.99 6.64 -0.05
CA ASP A 172 15.88 7.73 -0.45
C ASP A 172 17.27 7.25 -0.90
N GLN A 173 17.52 5.94 -0.93
CA GLN A 173 18.79 5.35 -1.32
C GLN A 173 19.21 5.80 -2.73
N PRO A 174 20.42 6.36 -2.91
CA PRO A 174 20.98 6.60 -4.24
C PRO A 174 21.10 5.31 -5.05
N LEU A 175 20.61 5.35 -6.29
CA LEU A 175 20.57 4.18 -7.16
C LEU A 175 21.76 4.17 -8.14
N ASP A 176 22.43 3.02 -8.25
CA ASP A 176 23.47 2.74 -9.24
C ASP A 176 23.04 1.57 -10.14
N PRO A 177 22.68 1.82 -11.41
CA PRO A 177 22.25 0.77 -12.36
C PRO A 177 23.28 -0.35 -12.60
N LYS A 178 24.55 -0.17 -12.20
CA LYS A 178 25.58 -1.23 -12.27
C LYS A 178 25.42 -2.30 -11.19
N GLN A 179 24.67 -2.02 -10.13
CA GLN A 179 24.51 -2.92 -8.98
C GLN A 179 23.32 -3.88 -9.11
N PHE A 180 22.45 -3.69 -10.10
CA PHE A 180 21.23 -4.49 -10.28
C PHE A 180 20.91 -4.76 -11.75
N ASP A 181 20.06 -5.75 -11.98
CA ASP A 181 19.55 -6.15 -13.30
C ASP A 181 18.13 -5.62 -13.57
N GLY A 182 17.39 -5.29 -12.52
CA GLY A 182 16.10 -4.60 -12.62
C GLY A 182 15.83 -3.76 -11.38
N LEU A 183 15.05 -2.69 -11.56
CA LEU A 183 14.61 -1.80 -10.50
C LEU A 183 13.13 -2.06 -10.21
N PHE A 184 12.80 -2.29 -8.94
CA PHE A 184 11.43 -2.43 -8.47
C PHE A 184 11.08 -1.28 -7.52
N LEU A 185 9.92 -0.67 -7.74
CA LEU A 185 9.38 0.41 -6.92
C LEU A 185 8.11 -0.10 -6.22
N SER A 186 8.16 -0.24 -4.89
CA SER A 186 7.08 -0.85 -4.13
C SER A 186 5.83 0.01 -4.04
N ASN A 187 4.77 -0.56 -3.46
CA ASN A 187 3.65 0.25 -2.96
C ASN A 187 4.09 1.12 -1.77
N GLY A 188 3.19 2.00 -1.33
CA GLY A 188 3.42 2.84 -0.16
C GLY A 188 2.22 3.70 0.21
N PRO A 189 2.29 4.41 1.34
CA PRO A 189 1.32 5.42 1.75
C PRO A 189 1.66 6.80 1.17
N GLY A 190 0.70 7.72 1.26
CA GLY A 190 0.93 9.15 1.01
C GLY A 190 0.91 9.56 -0.46
N ASP A 191 1.48 10.74 -0.71
CA ASP A 191 1.49 11.43 -2.00
C ASP A 191 2.89 11.35 -2.64
N PRO A 192 3.02 10.91 -3.91
CA PRO A 192 4.30 10.88 -4.64
C PRO A 192 5.03 12.23 -4.67
N VAL A 193 4.32 13.36 -4.60
CA VAL A 193 4.92 14.71 -4.57
C VAL A 193 5.85 14.90 -3.37
N THR A 194 5.56 14.23 -2.24
CA THR A 194 6.40 14.30 -1.03
C THR A 194 7.70 13.50 -1.14
N CYS A 195 7.85 12.67 -2.18
CA CYS A 195 8.98 11.76 -2.39
C CYS A 195 9.98 12.26 -3.45
N SER A 196 10.26 13.57 -3.46
CA SER A 196 11.11 14.20 -4.49
C SER A 196 12.51 13.57 -4.63
N THR A 197 13.11 13.10 -3.53
CA THR A 197 14.39 12.38 -3.56
C THR A 197 14.31 11.10 -4.38
N THR A 198 13.30 10.27 -4.14
CA THR A 198 13.08 9.02 -4.88
C THR A 198 12.83 9.29 -6.36
N VAL A 199 12.02 10.30 -6.67
CA VAL A 199 11.76 10.71 -8.07
C VAL A 199 13.06 11.08 -8.78
N LYS A 200 13.93 11.88 -8.15
CA LYS A 200 15.24 12.24 -8.71
C LYS A 200 16.14 11.02 -8.94
N ASN A 201 16.12 10.06 -8.00
CA ASN A 201 16.88 8.82 -8.16
C ASN A 201 16.35 8.00 -9.36
N ILE A 202 15.04 7.90 -9.55
CA ILE A 202 14.42 7.22 -10.71
C ILE A 202 14.79 7.93 -12.02
N GLN A 203 14.71 9.26 -12.07
CA GLN A 203 15.11 10.07 -13.23
C GLN A 203 16.57 9.83 -13.64
N LYS A 204 17.46 9.70 -12.65
CA LYS A 204 18.85 9.36 -12.90
C LYS A 204 18.99 7.97 -13.52
N VAL A 205 18.25 6.97 -13.02
CA VAL A 205 18.28 5.61 -13.60
C VAL A 205 17.78 5.63 -15.04
N LEU A 206 16.63 6.26 -15.30
CA LEU A 206 16.03 6.40 -16.64
C LEU A 206 16.98 7.07 -17.66
N SER A 207 17.73 8.08 -17.24
CA SER A 207 18.64 8.82 -18.13
C SER A 207 20.02 8.16 -18.31
N THR A 208 20.38 7.17 -17.49
CA THR A 208 21.73 6.57 -17.51
C THR A 208 21.73 5.07 -17.81
N SER A 209 20.55 4.46 -18.00
CA SER A 209 20.46 3.02 -18.16
C SER A 209 19.17 2.55 -18.83
N GLU A 210 19.24 1.39 -19.48
CA GLU A 210 18.10 0.68 -20.09
C GLU A 210 17.60 -0.48 -19.19
N LYS A 211 17.96 -0.50 -17.90
CA LYS A 211 17.50 -1.54 -16.98
C LYS A 211 15.97 -1.49 -16.85
N PRO A 212 15.27 -2.65 -16.85
CA PRO A 212 13.83 -2.69 -16.68
C PRO A 212 13.42 -2.12 -15.31
N ILE A 213 12.38 -1.29 -15.31
CA ILE A 213 11.80 -0.69 -14.11
C ILE A 213 10.35 -1.17 -13.98
N PHE A 214 9.98 -1.64 -12.80
CA PHE A 214 8.62 -2.08 -12.50
C PHE A 214 8.09 -1.40 -11.24
N GLY A 215 7.03 -0.60 -11.37
CA GLY A 215 6.39 0.10 -10.26
C GLY A 215 5.01 -0.44 -9.92
N ILE A 216 4.71 -0.56 -8.62
CA ILE A 216 3.39 -0.97 -8.12
C ILE A 216 2.78 0.13 -7.25
N CYS A 217 1.52 0.50 -7.50
CA CYS A 217 0.79 1.48 -6.69
C CYS A 217 1.54 2.83 -6.60
N LEU A 218 2.09 3.20 -5.43
CA LEU A 218 2.94 4.37 -5.29
C LEU A 218 4.16 4.32 -6.21
N GLY A 219 4.78 3.15 -6.40
CA GLY A 219 5.89 2.99 -7.33
C GLY A 219 5.54 3.33 -8.78
N HIS A 220 4.32 3.00 -9.22
CA HIS A 220 3.80 3.42 -10.53
C HIS A 220 3.66 4.95 -10.61
N GLN A 221 3.14 5.58 -9.55
CA GLN A 221 2.99 7.03 -9.49
C GLN A 221 4.33 7.76 -9.45
N LEU A 222 5.33 7.22 -8.73
CA LEU A 222 6.69 7.78 -8.67
C LEU A 222 7.39 7.67 -10.03
N LEU A 223 7.28 6.52 -10.69
CA LEU A 223 7.80 6.34 -12.05
C LEU A 223 7.13 7.32 -13.02
N SER A 224 5.80 7.41 -12.98
CA SER A 224 5.05 8.36 -13.81
C SER A 224 5.45 9.81 -13.55
N THR A 225 5.69 10.18 -12.29
CA THR A 225 6.16 11.53 -11.94
C THR A 225 7.58 11.78 -12.45
N ALA A 226 8.46 10.75 -12.40
CA ALA A 226 9.83 10.85 -12.90
C ALA A 226 9.89 11.15 -14.40
N ILE A 227 8.93 10.65 -15.18
CA ILE A 227 8.80 10.88 -16.62
C ILE A 227 7.98 12.14 -16.97
N GLY A 228 7.63 12.96 -15.98
CA GLY A 228 6.96 14.25 -16.19
C GLY A 228 5.43 14.23 -16.08
N CYS A 229 4.80 13.08 -15.82
CA CYS A 229 3.35 13.04 -15.65
C CYS A 229 2.90 13.73 -14.36
N LYS A 230 1.69 14.29 -14.38
CA LYS A 230 1.03 14.84 -13.19
C LYS A 230 0.29 13.76 -12.43
N THR A 231 0.25 13.90 -11.11
CA THR A 231 -0.59 13.09 -10.23
C THR A 231 -1.65 13.95 -9.56
N TYR A 232 -2.79 13.35 -9.22
CA TYR A 232 -3.89 14.05 -8.57
C TYR A 232 -4.55 13.18 -7.49
N LYS A 233 -5.07 13.83 -6.46
CA LYS A 233 -5.84 13.17 -5.39
C LYS A 233 -7.22 12.83 -5.90
N MET A 234 -7.57 11.55 -5.87
CA MET A 234 -8.91 11.07 -6.21
C MET A 234 -9.90 11.44 -5.10
N LYS A 235 -11.18 11.56 -5.44
CA LYS A 235 -12.24 11.89 -4.48
C LYS A 235 -12.24 10.92 -3.28
N TYR A 236 -12.43 9.62 -3.54
CA TYR A 236 -12.47 8.57 -2.51
C TYR A 236 -11.51 7.40 -2.79
N GLY A 237 -10.71 7.50 -3.86
CA GLY A 237 -9.71 6.51 -4.25
C GLY A 237 -10.27 5.15 -4.69
N ASN A 238 -9.36 4.27 -5.08
CA ASN A 238 -9.65 2.90 -5.47
C ASN A 238 -9.16 1.95 -4.36
N ARG A 239 -10.10 1.40 -3.60
CA ARG A 239 -9.85 0.57 -2.41
C ARG A 239 -10.75 -0.66 -2.39
N GLY A 240 -10.19 -1.82 -2.70
CA GLY A 240 -10.94 -3.08 -2.74
C GLY A 240 -10.22 -4.20 -3.47
N HIS A 241 -10.88 -5.35 -3.55
CA HIS A 241 -10.35 -6.57 -4.19
C HIS A 241 -11.12 -6.96 -5.48
N ASN A 242 -11.98 -6.06 -5.96
CA ASN A 242 -12.92 -6.29 -7.04
C ASN A 242 -12.85 -5.18 -8.12
N LEU A 243 -11.68 -4.61 -8.35
CA LEU A 243 -11.54 -3.51 -9.31
C LEU A 243 -11.14 -4.05 -10.69
N PRO A 244 -11.96 -3.85 -11.74
CA PRO A 244 -11.66 -4.32 -13.07
C PRO A 244 -10.62 -3.44 -13.77
N ALA A 245 -9.58 -4.07 -14.30
CA ALA A 245 -8.55 -3.41 -15.11
C ALA A 245 -8.54 -4.01 -16.53
N LEU A 246 -8.89 -3.19 -17.53
CA LEU A 246 -8.77 -3.52 -18.94
C LEU A 246 -7.32 -3.40 -19.36
N HIS A 247 -6.79 -4.42 -20.05
CA HIS A 247 -5.43 -4.44 -20.57
C HIS A 247 -5.41 -4.01 -22.04
N HIS A 248 -4.87 -2.82 -22.30
CA HIS A 248 -4.77 -2.24 -23.64
C HIS A 248 -3.93 -3.11 -24.57
N GLY A 249 -4.22 -3.04 -25.87
CA GLY A 249 -3.64 -3.94 -26.87
C GLY A 249 -4.17 -5.38 -26.80
N THR A 250 -5.08 -5.71 -25.87
CA THR A 250 -5.68 -7.03 -25.73
C THR A 250 -7.19 -6.95 -25.46
N ASN A 251 -7.89 -8.08 -25.60
CA ASN A 251 -9.31 -8.20 -25.21
C ASN A 251 -9.48 -8.75 -23.77
N ARG A 252 -8.51 -8.52 -22.88
CA ARG A 252 -8.50 -9.11 -21.53
C ARG A 252 -8.81 -8.07 -20.46
N CYS A 253 -9.62 -8.49 -19.49
CA CYS A 253 -9.90 -7.73 -18.26
C CYS A 253 -9.52 -8.59 -17.05
N TYR A 254 -8.95 -7.95 -16.02
CA TYR A 254 -8.52 -8.61 -14.79
C TYR A 254 -9.19 -7.99 -13.57
N MET A 255 -9.56 -8.82 -12.60
CA MET A 255 -9.96 -8.36 -11.28
C MET A 255 -8.72 -8.09 -10.44
N THR A 256 -8.62 -6.89 -9.89
CA THR A 256 -7.42 -6.40 -9.20
C THR A 256 -7.72 -5.96 -7.78
N SER A 257 -6.72 -6.12 -6.91
CA SER A 257 -6.71 -5.48 -5.59
C SER A 257 -6.04 -4.11 -5.70
N GLN A 258 -6.77 -3.06 -5.36
CA GLN A 258 -6.26 -1.69 -5.37
C GLN A 258 -6.40 -1.06 -3.99
N ASN A 259 -5.42 -0.25 -3.62
CA ASN A 259 -5.43 0.57 -2.41
C ASN A 259 -4.64 1.84 -2.66
N HIS A 260 -5.24 2.80 -3.38
CA HIS A 260 -4.60 4.08 -3.64
C HIS A 260 -5.61 5.24 -3.65
N GLY A 261 -5.20 6.38 -3.11
CA GLY A 261 -5.96 7.63 -3.10
C GLY A 261 -5.54 8.62 -4.19
N PHE A 262 -4.46 8.34 -4.92
CA PHE A 262 -3.91 9.18 -5.98
C PHE A 262 -3.92 8.43 -7.31
N ALA A 263 -4.02 9.17 -8.40
CA ALA A 263 -3.96 8.62 -9.76
C ALA A 263 -3.04 9.48 -10.64
N VAL A 264 -2.58 8.89 -11.75
CA VAL A 264 -1.77 9.57 -12.75
C VAL A 264 -2.68 10.14 -13.83
N ASP A 265 -2.42 11.38 -14.24
CA ASP A 265 -3.09 12.01 -15.37
C ASP A 265 -2.45 11.55 -16.68
N ALA A 266 -3.11 10.60 -17.34
CA ALA A 266 -2.64 10.05 -18.60
C ALA A 266 -2.70 11.03 -19.79
N THR A 267 -3.34 12.20 -19.65
CA THR A 267 -3.30 13.24 -20.69
C THR A 267 -1.96 13.97 -20.73
N SER A 268 -1.14 13.81 -19.67
CA SER A 268 0.21 14.38 -19.57
C SER A 268 1.33 13.47 -20.09
N LEU A 269 0.98 12.37 -20.77
CA LEU A 269 1.95 11.44 -21.35
C LEU A 269 2.63 12.04 -22.59
N GLU A 270 3.94 11.87 -22.67
CA GLU A 270 4.72 12.13 -23.89
C GLU A 270 4.58 10.97 -24.88
N ASP A 271 4.92 11.20 -26.16
CA ASP A 271 4.70 10.26 -27.28
C ASP A 271 5.37 8.87 -27.12
N ASN A 272 6.34 8.74 -26.21
CA ASN A 272 7.08 7.50 -25.97
C ASN A 272 6.49 6.62 -24.85
N TRP A 273 5.41 7.05 -24.20
CA TRP A 273 4.77 6.33 -23.09
C TRP A 273 3.30 6.05 -23.41
N GLU A 274 2.79 4.91 -22.96
CA GLU A 274 1.40 4.54 -23.21
C GLU A 274 0.68 3.99 -21.98
N ALA A 275 -0.64 4.14 -21.96
CA ALA A 275 -1.45 3.52 -20.93
C ALA A 275 -1.59 2.01 -21.20
N LEU A 276 -1.08 1.18 -20.30
CA LEU A 276 -1.19 -0.28 -20.32
C LEU A 276 -2.53 -0.79 -19.77
N PHE A 277 -3.01 -0.19 -18.68
CA PHE A 277 -4.31 -0.57 -18.11
C PHE A 277 -5.21 0.64 -17.88
N THR A 278 -6.52 0.39 -17.89
CA THR A 278 -7.53 1.36 -17.45
C THR A 278 -8.56 0.71 -16.54
N ASN A 279 -8.92 1.41 -15.47
CA ASN A 279 -9.99 0.98 -14.58
C ASN A 279 -11.35 1.18 -15.28
N LEU A 280 -12.12 0.10 -15.46
CA LEU A 280 -13.40 0.16 -16.19
C LEU A 280 -14.54 0.81 -15.40
N ASN A 281 -14.41 0.95 -14.08
CA ASN A 281 -15.45 1.58 -13.25
C ASN A 281 -15.43 3.11 -13.36
N ASP A 282 -14.25 3.71 -13.53
CA ASP A 282 -14.07 5.17 -13.55
C ASP A 282 -13.58 5.72 -14.90
N ASN A 283 -12.99 4.87 -15.78
CA ASN A 283 -12.36 5.22 -17.05
C ASN A 283 -11.29 6.34 -16.96
N GLN A 284 -10.84 6.68 -15.75
CA GLN A 284 -9.90 7.76 -15.47
C GLN A 284 -8.56 7.23 -14.96
N THR A 285 -8.58 6.17 -14.14
CA THR A 285 -7.37 5.62 -13.56
C THR A 285 -6.63 4.79 -14.61
N ARG A 286 -5.41 5.21 -14.97
CA ARG A 286 -4.55 4.49 -15.92
C ARG A 286 -3.23 4.04 -15.30
N ILE A 287 -2.78 2.87 -15.72
CA ILE A 287 -1.43 2.33 -15.46
C ILE A 287 -0.64 2.52 -16.75
N ILE A 288 0.63 2.93 -16.64
CA ILE A 288 1.47 3.34 -17.77
C ILE A 288 2.62 2.33 -17.92
N ILE A 289 3.05 2.09 -19.16
CA ILE A 289 4.33 1.47 -19.53
C ILE A 289 5.23 2.52 -20.13
#